data_AF-A0A660UNG0-F1
#
_entry.id   AF-A0A660UNG0-F1
#
_cell.length_a   1.000
_cell.length_b   1.000
_cell.length_c   1.000
_cell.angle_alpha   90.00
_cell.angle_beta   90.00
_cell.angle_gamma   90.00
#
_symmetry.space_group_name_H-M   'P 1'
#
loop_
_entity.id
_entity.type
_entity.pdbx_description
1 polymer ?
#
loop_
_entity_poly.entity_id
_entity_poly.type
_entity_poly.pdbx_seq_one_letter_code
_entity_poly.pdbx_strand_id
1 'polypeptide(L)'
;MVLKMMRIWLLAAVLGAFPAPAATGSDKTDAFKGIWTEDLERESGRAKLSKERFDQIIKSASQGKADEEKRLRKLYADDQQKFWGEVREFFHRNRPSGRGPGPGPRGTDGQGPRGGGRWHERLQKRHDELLALIKEHRPERARKLADLRESDPDKYFKEFSAQRRIWGPVLEAKKRGDKKLAALLIEDIDLLQDRNALLREIHRADKKQRPKLLKELEGIVGKRFDLILKKKRLQYQELRRRLKRLQDQIERKQQELEKLTGSKKQAITKRVNELTPKEKPN
;
A
#
# COMPACT_ATOMS: atom_id res chain seq x y z
N MET A 1 57.69 -16.68 -38.96
CA MET A 1 57.81 -17.10 -37.54
C MET A 1 56.57 -16.63 -36.79
N VAL A 2 55.64 -17.56 -36.63
CA VAL A 2 54.35 -17.41 -35.93
C VAL A 2 54.50 -18.17 -34.62
N LEU A 3 54.35 -17.52 -33.46
CA LEU A 3 54.19 -18.25 -32.19
C LEU A 3 53.61 -17.36 -31.07
N LYS A 4 52.57 -17.91 -30.42
CA LYS A 4 52.07 -17.66 -29.05
C LYS A 4 51.31 -16.33 -28.81
N MET A 5 50.18 -16.28 -28.10
CA MET A 5 49.61 -17.17 -27.08
C MET A 5 48.08 -17.21 -27.13
N MET A 6 47.56 -18.42 -26.91
CA MET A 6 46.24 -18.72 -26.35
C MET A 6 45.96 -17.85 -25.10
N ARG A 7 44.75 -17.29 -25.01
CA ARG A 7 44.11 -17.04 -23.71
C ARG A 7 42.71 -17.64 -23.70
N ILE A 8 42.59 -18.56 -22.75
CA ILE A 8 41.49 -19.44 -22.41
C ILE A 8 40.27 -18.61 -22.01
N TRP A 9 39.15 -18.86 -22.69
CA TRP A 9 37.83 -18.45 -22.24
C TRP A 9 37.35 -19.45 -21.18
N LEU A 10 37.46 -19.08 -19.90
CA LEU A 10 36.81 -19.77 -18.79
C LEU A 10 35.42 -19.14 -18.59
N LEU A 11 34.43 -19.70 -19.27
CA LEU A 11 33.01 -19.45 -18.98
C LEU A 11 32.63 -20.21 -17.70
N ALA A 12 32.75 -19.55 -16.56
CA ALA A 12 32.14 -20.00 -15.31
C ALA A 12 30.62 -19.76 -15.40
N ALA A 13 29.89 -20.74 -15.93
CA ALA A 13 28.44 -20.83 -15.79
C ALA A 13 28.11 -21.22 -14.34
N VAL A 14 28.12 -20.25 -13.42
CA VAL A 14 27.49 -20.41 -12.11
C VAL A 14 25.98 -20.29 -12.33
N LEU A 15 25.37 -21.38 -12.75
CA LEU A 15 23.94 -21.60 -12.58
C LEU A 15 23.67 -21.69 -11.07
N GLY A 16 23.51 -20.53 -10.45
CA GLY A 16 22.92 -20.42 -9.13
C GLY A 16 21.49 -20.94 -9.22
N ALA A 17 21.31 -22.21 -8.88
CA ALA A 17 20.01 -22.75 -8.51
C ALA A 17 19.56 -21.97 -7.26
N PHE A 18 18.85 -20.87 -7.48
CA PHE A 18 18.05 -20.28 -6.42
C PHE A 18 17.03 -21.35 -6.02
N PRO A 19 17.06 -21.88 -4.78
CA PRO A 19 15.96 -22.70 -4.33
C PRO A 19 14.72 -21.81 -4.37
N ALA A 20 13.78 -22.16 -5.25
CA ALA A 20 12.44 -21.63 -5.15
C ALA A 20 12.00 -21.86 -3.70
N PRO A 21 11.50 -20.84 -2.98
CA PRO A 21 11.04 -21.05 -1.62
C PRO A 21 10.00 -22.16 -1.68
N ALA A 22 10.32 -23.27 -0.99
CA ALA A 22 9.40 -24.38 -0.82
C ALA A 22 8.11 -23.76 -0.27
N ALA A 23 7.06 -23.77 -1.08
CA ALA A 23 5.73 -23.37 -0.66
C ALA A 23 5.34 -24.34 0.44
N THR A 24 5.59 -23.95 1.70
CA THR A 24 5.13 -24.64 2.90
C THR A 24 3.65 -24.90 2.72
N GLY A 25 3.25 -26.18 2.77
CA GLY A 25 1.93 -26.67 2.41
C GLY A 25 0.80 -25.85 3.04
N SER A 26 0.30 -24.87 2.30
CA SER A 26 -1.01 -24.31 2.54
C SER A 26 -2.01 -25.32 2.01
N ASP A 27 -2.82 -25.85 2.91
CA ASP A 27 -3.95 -26.72 2.59
C ASP A 27 -4.72 -26.12 1.39
N LYS A 28 -5.00 -26.94 0.35
CA LYS A 28 -5.60 -26.46 -0.91
C LYS A 28 -6.95 -25.77 -0.67
N THR A 29 -7.60 -26.06 0.46
CA THR A 29 -8.84 -25.43 0.91
C THR A 29 -8.68 -23.97 1.32
N ASP A 30 -7.47 -23.54 1.75
CA ASP A 30 -7.20 -22.16 2.16
C ASP A 30 -6.94 -21.23 0.96
N ALA A 31 -6.46 -21.77 -0.16
CA ALA A 31 -6.26 -20.99 -1.39
C ALA A 31 -7.56 -20.32 -1.87
N PHE A 32 -8.72 -20.95 -1.65
CA PHE A 32 -10.02 -20.42 -2.05
C PHE A 32 -10.61 -19.40 -1.06
N LYS A 33 -10.27 -19.49 0.23
CA LYS A 33 -10.72 -18.48 1.22
C LYS A 33 -10.15 -17.10 0.92
N GLY A 34 -8.91 -17.05 0.43
CA GLY A 34 -8.22 -15.82 0.05
C GLY A 34 -8.84 -15.09 -1.15
N ILE A 35 -9.39 -15.83 -2.12
CA ILE A 35 -9.91 -15.23 -3.38
C ILE A 35 -11.03 -14.23 -3.11
N TRP A 36 -11.84 -14.47 -2.09
CA TRP A 36 -13.02 -13.66 -1.79
C TRP A 36 -12.77 -12.50 -0.83
N THR A 37 -11.60 -12.47 -0.17
CA THR A 37 -11.26 -11.53 0.92
C THR A 37 -10.44 -10.33 0.46
N GLU A 38 -10.11 -10.24 -0.83
CA GLU A 38 -9.09 -9.32 -1.34
C GLU A 38 -9.48 -7.83 -1.48
N ASP A 39 -10.70 -7.41 -1.14
CA ASP A 39 -11.21 -6.11 -1.57
C ASP A 39 -11.27 -4.97 -0.55
N LEU A 40 -10.93 -5.17 0.72
CA LEU A 40 -10.90 -4.05 1.69
C LEU A 40 -9.65 -3.99 2.56
N GLU A 41 -8.99 -5.13 2.71
CA GLU A 41 -7.60 -5.15 3.07
C GLU A 41 -6.84 -4.99 1.75
N ARG A 42 -6.68 -3.74 1.26
CA ARG A 42 -5.35 -3.15 1.39
C ARG A 42 -4.54 -4.02 2.36
N GLU A 43 -3.41 -4.53 1.91
CA GLU A 43 -2.20 -4.43 2.70
C GLU A 43 -2.15 -2.97 3.24
N SER A 44 -2.99 -2.66 4.23
CA SER A 44 -2.78 -1.62 5.18
C SER A 44 -1.38 -1.94 5.59
N GLY A 45 -0.45 -1.00 5.42
CA GLY A 45 0.97 -1.20 5.64
C GLY A 45 1.33 -1.66 7.06
N ARG A 46 0.42 -2.26 7.83
CA ARG A 46 0.70 -3.46 8.61
C ARG A 46 1.06 -4.63 7.67
N ALA A 47 2.12 -4.46 6.89
CA ALA A 47 3.04 -5.58 6.75
C ALA A 47 3.21 -6.12 8.17
N LYS A 48 3.05 -7.44 8.38
CA LYS A 48 3.52 -8.08 9.63
C LYS A 48 4.85 -7.41 9.94
N LEU A 49 4.92 -6.69 11.07
CA LEU A 49 6.12 -5.95 11.44
C LEU A 49 7.29 -6.90 11.20
N SER A 50 8.26 -6.52 10.37
CA SER A 50 9.45 -7.34 10.21
C SER A 50 10.00 -7.60 11.60
N LYS A 51 10.59 -8.78 11.83
CA LYS A 51 11.18 -9.12 13.12
C LYS A 51 12.10 -7.99 13.62
N GLU A 52 12.87 -7.40 12.70
CA GLU A 52 13.73 -6.24 12.96
C GLU A 52 12.96 -5.01 13.45
N ARG A 53 11.83 -4.67 12.83
CA ARG A 53 11.03 -3.50 13.22
C ARG A 53 10.30 -3.74 14.55
N PHE A 54 9.86 -4.96 14.80
CA PHE A 54 9.32 -5.36 16.09
C PHE A 54 10.37 -5.25 17.20
N ASP A 55 11.57 -5.78 16.96
CA ASP A 55 12.70 -5.70 17.89
C ASP A 55 13.12 -4.24 18.14
N GLN A 56 13.12 -3.38 17.11
CA GLN A 56 13.37 -1.94 17.26
C GLN A 56 12.32 -1.24 18.13
N ILE A 57 11.05 -1.57 17.96
CA ILE A 57 9.96 -1.01 18.78
C ILE A 57 10.13 -1.42 20.24
N ILE A 58 10.37 -2.72 20.51
CA ILE A 58 10.60 -3.21 21.87
C ILE A 58 11.82 -2.52 22.49
N LYS A 59 12.94 -2.47 21.77
CA LYS A 59 14.18 -1.82 22.24
C LYS A 59 13.99 -0.33 22.54
N SER A 60 13.18 0.36 21.73
CA SER A 60 12.87 1.77 21.95
C SER A 60 11.95 1.95 23.17
N ALA A 61 10.90 1.12 23.28
CA ALA A 61 9.92 1.20 24.37
C ALA A 61 10.48 0.75 25.72
N SER A 62 11.41 -0.21 25.72
CA SER A 62 12.13 -0.66 26.92
C SER A 62 13.21 0.30 27.38
N GLN A 63 13.57 1.29 26.56
CA GLN A 63 14.73 2.17 26.77
C GLN A 63 16.04 1.39 27.00
N GLY A 64 16.16 0.20 26.40
CA GLY A 64 17.31 -0.70 26.56
C GLY A 64 17.34 -1.52 27.85
N LYS A 65 16.26 -1.55 28.65
CA LYS A 65 16.16 -2.39 29.85
C LYS A 65 15.76 -3.82 29.51
N ALA A 66 16.64 -4.80 29.77
CA ALA A 66 16.45 -6.20 29.37
C ALA A 66 15.19 -6.86 29.95
N ASP A 67 14.84 -6.57 31.22
CA ASP A 67 13.65 -7.15 31.86
C ASP A 67 12.35 -6.61 31.24
N GLU A 68 12.36 -5.34 30.85
CA GLU A 68 11.22 -4.69 30.19
C GLU A 68 11.04 -5.21 28.76
N GLU A 69 12.15 -5.49 28.05
CA GLU A 69 12.07 -6.16 26.74
C GLU A 69 11.42 -7.54 26.83
N LYS A 70 11.81 -8.34 27.84
CA LYS A 70 11.20 -9.65 28.08
C LYS A 70 9.71 -9.52 28.43
N ARG A 71 9.34 -8.55 29.27
CA ARG A 71 7.95 -8.25 29.63
C ARG A 71 7.12 -7.90 28.40
N LEU A 72 7.61 -6.98 27.55
CA LEU A 72 6.93 -6.54 26.34
C LEU A 72 6.82 -7.67 25.29
N ARG A 73 7.83 -8.53 25.16
CA ARG A 73 7.76 -9.72 24.28
C ARG A 73 6.70 -10.71 24.75
N LYS A 74 6.65 -10.99 26.06
CA LYS A 74 5.62 -11.85 26.66
C LYS A 74 4.24 -11.23 26.49
N LEU A 75 4.10 -9.94 26.77
CA LEU A 75 2.85 -9.20 26.59
C LEU A 75 2.36 -9.22 25.13
N TYR A 76 3.25 -9.15 24.15
CA TYR A 76 2.87 -9.27 22.74
C TYR A 76 2.34 -10.67 22.37
N ALA A 77 2.88 -11.71 22.99
CA ALA A 77 2.42 -13.08 22.78
C ALA A 77 1.06 -13.34 23.46
N ASP A 78 0.87 -12.78 24.66
CA ASP A 78 -0.32 -13.01 25.48
C ASP A 78 -1.49 -12.08 25.11
N ASP A 79 -1.24 -10.78 24.91
CA ASP A 79 -2.26 -9.75 24.60
C ASP A 79 -1.68 -8.61 23.74
N GLN A 80 -1.86 -8.75 22.42
CA GLN A 80 -1.41 -7.76 21.44
C GLN A 80 -2.05 -6.38 21.65
N GLN A 81 -3.30 -6.31 22.11
CA GLN A 81 -4.01 -5.04 22.28
C GLN A 81 -3.40 -4.25 23.43
N LYS A 82 -3.12 -4.92 24.56
CA LYS A 82 -2.46 -4.31 25.71
C LYS A 82 -1.01 -3.92 25.41
N PHE A 83 -0.26 -4.76 24.70
CA PHE A 83 1.08 -4.42 24.20
C PHE A 83 1.07 -3.12 23.38
N TRP A 84 0.17 -2.99 22.39
CA TRP A 84 0.10 -1.78 21.58
C TRP A 84 -0.40 -0.57 22.35
N GLY A 85 -1.20 -0.77 23.40
CA GLY A 85 -1.59 0.28 24.34
C GLY A 85 -0.37 0.85 25.06
N GLU A 86 0.43 -0.01 25.69
CA GLU A 86 1.63 0.38 26.45
C GLU A 86 2.70 1.01 25.55
N VAL A 87 2.96 0.41 24.38
CA VAL A 87 3.91 0.96 23.39
C VAL A 87 3.45 2.35 22.92
N ARG A 88 2.16 2.53 22.61
CA ARG A 88 1.63 3.82 22.16
C ARG A 88 1.71 4.86 23.26
N GLU A 89 1.37 4.49 24.48
CA GLU A 89 1.49 5.36 25.65
C GLU A 89 2.94 5.77 25.91
N PHE A 90 3.89 4.83 25.82
CA PHE A 90 5.31 5.12 25.89
C PHE A 90 5.73 6.18 24.86
N PHE A 91 5.37 6.00 23.58
CA PHE A 91 5.72 6.97 22.53
C PHE A 91 4.96 8.29 22.67
N HIS A 92 3.78 8.31 23.29
CA HIS A 92 3.09 9.55 23.63
C HIS A 92 3.80 10.31 24.75
N ARG A 93 4.22 9.62 25.82
CA ARG A 93 4.92 10.22 26.97
C ARG A 93 6.35 10.65 26.62
N ASN A 94 7.05 9.86 25.79
CA ASN A 94 8.45 10.10 25.40
C ASN A 94 8.57 10.72 24.00
N ARG A 95 7.50 11.35 23.51
CA ARG A 95 7.54 12.05 22.23
C ARG A 95 8.54 13.20 22.36
N PRO A 96 9.59 13.29 21.50
CA PRO A 96 10.46 14.45 21.50
C PRO A 96 9.59 15.68 21.31
N SER A 97 9.65 16.62 22.25
CA SER A 97 8.82 17.82 22.32
C SER A 97 8.98 18.79 21.14
N GLY A 98 9.66 18.40 20.06
CA GLY A 98 10.06 19.29 18.96
C GLY A 98 9.52 18.99 17.57
N ARG A 99 8.83 17.88 17.26
CA ARG A 99 8.38 17.62 15.86
C ARG A 99 7.29 16.54 15.75
N GLY A 100 6.02 16.96 15.66
CA GLY A 100 4.99 16.16 14.97
C GLY A 100 3.57 16.26 15.53
N PRO A 101 2.55 16.19 14.64
CA PRO A 101 1.31 16.95 14.76
C PRO A 101 0.25 16.22 15.58
N GLY A 102 -0.31 16.94 16.55
CA GLY A 102 -1.50 16.58 17.31
C GLY A 102 -2.08 17.86 17.94
N PRO A 103 -3.41 17.98 18.03
CA PRO A 103 -4.10 19.26 18.20
C PRO A 103 -3.98 19.74 19.65
N GLY A 104 -2.96 20.55 19.91
CA GLY A 104 -2.81 21.30 21.16
C GLY A 104 -3.63 22.59 21.15
N PRO A 105 -4.02 23.09 22.33
CA PRO A 105 -5.02 24.15 22.51
C PRO A 105 -4.51 25.47 21.93
N ARG A 106 -5.46 26.30 21.46
CA ARG A 106 -5.27 27.68 20.98
C ARG A 106 -4.34 28.46 21.93
N GLY A 107 -3.04 28.41 21.64
CA GLY A 107 -2.05 29.36 22.09
C GLY A 107 -1.95 30.43 21.02
N THR A 108 -2.50 31.58 21.35
CA THR A 108 -2.26 32.87 20.75
C THR A 108 -0.77 33.07 20.43
N ASP A 109 -0.52 33.67 19.27
CA ASP A 109 0.71 34.40 18.93
C ASP A 109 1.94 33.57 18.53
N GLY A 110 1.91 33.01 17.31
CA GLY A 110 3.10 32.44 16.68
C GLY A 110 2.91 32.20 15.18
N GLN A 111 3.17 33.23 14.37
CA GLN A 111 3.11 33.19 12.90
C GLN A 111 4.03 32.13 12.30
N GLY A 112 3.44 31.22 11.51
CA GLY A 112 4.17 30.33 10.60
C GLY A 112 3.25 29.39 9.79
N PRO A 113 2.63 29.84 8.69
CA PRO A 113 1.73 29.02 7.88
C PRO A 113 2.50 28.32 6.76
N ARG A 114 3.05 27.10 6.95
CA ARG A 114 3.70 26.38 5.83
C ARG A 114 3.38 24.89 5.63
N GLY A 115 2.48 24.28 6.41
CA GLY A 115 2.19 22.83 6.24
C GLY A 115 0.72 22.41 6.13
N GLY A 116 -0.20 23.12 6.79
CA GLY A 116 -1.60 22.68 6.93
C GLY A 116 -2.45 22.90 5.68
N GLY A 117 -2.37 24.07 5.05
CA GLY A 117 -3.26 24.46 3.95
C GLY A 117 -3.24 23.50 2.76
N ARG A 118 -2.04 23.15 2.26
CA ARG A 118 -1.88 22.20 1.12
C ARG A 118 -2.34 20.78 1.44
N TRP A 119 -2.39 20.38 2.70
CA TRP A 119 -2.90 19.07 3.08
C TRP A 119 -4.42 19.08 3.17
N HIS A 120 -5.00 20.10 3.81
CA HIS A 120 -6.44 20.29 3.87
C HIS A 120 -7.05 20.45 2.47
N GLU A 121 -6.44 21.27 1.61
CA GLU A 121 -6.86 21.46 0.22
C GLU A 121 -6.82 20.14 -0.58
N ARG A 122 -5.76 19.33 -0.40
CA ARG A 122 -5.66 18.02 -1.06
C ARG A 122 -6.70 17.03 -0.55
N LEU A 123 -7.04 17.07 0.73
CA LEU A 123 -8.10 16.24 1.28
C LEU A 123 -9.47 16.68 0.79
N GLN A 124 -9.72 17.98 0.76
CA GLN A 124 -10.97 18.55 0.30
C GLN A 124 -11.18 18.26 -1.19
N LYS A 125 -10.16 18.46 -2.03
CA LYS A 125 -10.20 18.05 -3.44
C LYS A 125 -10.52 16.57 -3.62
N ARG A 126 -9.86 15.68 -2.84
CA ARG A 126 -10.15 14.24 -2.89
C ARG A 126 -11.56 13.91 -2.44
N HIS A 127 -12.07 14.68 -1.48
CA HIS A 127 -13.42 14.54 -0.96
C HIS A 127 -14.45 14.92 -2.04
N ASP A 128 -14.27 16.08 -2.68
CA ASP A 128 -15.15 16.58 -3.73
C ASP A 128 -15.14 15.67 -4.97
N GLU A 129 -13.97 15.21 -5.41
CA GLU A 129 -13.83 14.28 -6.53
C GLU A 129 -14.54 12.94 -6.25
N LEU A 130 -14.48 12.46 -5.00
CA LEU A 130 -15.17 11.24 -4.61
C LEU A 130 -16.69 11.43 -4.60
N LEU A 131 -17.17 12.58 -4.09
CA LEU A 131 -18.60 12.90 -4.14
C LEU A 131 -19.10 13.01 -5.58
N ALA A 132 -18.35 13.63 -6.47
CA ALA A 132 -18.68 13.72 -7.88
C ALA A 132 -18.80 12.33 -8.52
N LEU A 133 -17.83 11.44 -8.23
CA LEU A 133 -17.84 10.06 -8.71
C LEU A 133 -19.06 9.27 -8.17
N ILE A 134 -19.38 9.43 -6.89
CA ILE A 134 -20.56 8.80 -6.29
C ILE A 134 -21.84 9.35 -6.92
N LYS A 135 -21.92 10.66 -7.17
CA LYS A 135 -23.08 11.29 -7.80
C LYS A 135 -23.30 10.79 -9.24
N GLU A 136 -22.22 10.62 -9.99
CA GLU A 136 -22.23 10.08 -11.37
C GLU A 136 -22.84 8.66 -11.41
N HIS A 137 -22.41 7.78 -10.53
CA HIS A 137 -22.79 6.36 -10.59
C HIS A 137 -23.94 5.96 -9.65
N ARG A 138 -24.17 6.71 -8.57
CA ARG A 138 -25.14 6.44 -7.49
C ARG A 138 -25.72 7.76 -6.94
N PRO A 139 -26.57 8.45 -7.71
CA PRO A 139 -27.14 9.74 -7.30
C PRO A 139 -27.92 9.66 -5.98
N GLU A 140 -28.64 8.56 -5.73
CA GLU A 140 -29.39 8.39 -4.49
C GLU A 140 -28.49 8.31 -3.25
N ARG A 141 -27.29 7.72 -3.37
CA ARG A 141 -26.31 7.75 -2.27
C ARG A 141 -25.71 9.13 -2.07
N ALA A 142 -25.50 9.88 -3.15
CA ALA A 142 -25.01 11.26 -3.06
C ALA A 142 -26.03 12.16 -2.36
N ARG A 143 -27.34 12.00 -2.65
CA ARG A 143 -28.43 12.69 -1.95
C ARG A 143 -28.43 12.36 -0.46
N LYS A 144 -28.44 11.06 -0.10
CA LYS A 144 -28.37 10.62 1.29
C LYS A 144 -27.16 11.20 2.04
N LEU A 145 -26.00 11.29 1.38
CA LEU A 145 -24.81 11.91 1.97
C LEU A 145 -24.97 13.42 2.15
N ALA A 146 -25.65 14.12 1.25
CA ALA A 146 -25.96 15.54 1.41
C ALA A 146 -26.91 15.76 2.60
N ASP A 147 -27.99 14.99 2.71
CA ASP A 147 -28.95 15.08 3.81
C ASP A 147 -28.28 14.78 5.16
N LEU A 148 -27.41 13.76 5.21
CA LEU A 148 -26.64 13.42 6.41
C LEU A 148 -25.66 14.53 6.80
N ARG A 149 -25.08 15.24 5.83
CA ARG A 149 -24.14 16.33 6.11
C ARG A 149 -24.80 17.47 6.87
N GLU A 150 -26.08 17.73 6.59
CA GLU A 150 -26.87 18.79 7.24
C GLU A 150 -27.48 18.32 8.56
N SER A 151 -28.02 17.09 8.60
CA SER A 151 -28.75 16.56 9.76
C SER A 151 -27.85 15.95 10.85
N ASP A 152 -26.82 15.19 10.48
CA ASP A 152 -25.97 14.44 11.43
C ASP A 152 -24.53 14.31 10.90
N PRO A 153 -23.64 15.27 11.24
CA PRO A 153 -22.26 15.31 10.75
C PRO A 153 -21.44 14.05 11.10
N ASP A 154 -21.72 13.40 12.23
CA ASP A 154 -21.01 12.20 12.66
C ASP A 154 -21.41 10.99 11.83
N LYS A 155 -22.72 10.81 11.59
CA LYS A 155 -23.20 9.77 10.67
C LYS A 155 -22.73 10.02 9.25
N TYR A 156 -22.71 11.28 8.81
CA TYR A 156 -22.12 11.65 7.52
C TYR A 156 -20.66 11.18 7.41
N PHE A 157 -19.82 11.47 8.41
CA PHE A 157 -18.41 11.08 8.35
C PHE A 157 -18.22 9.56 8.29
N LYS A 158 -19.01 8.81 9.07
CA LYS A 158 -19.00 7.33 9.04
C LYS A 158 -19.39 6.81 7.66
N GLU A 159 -20.49 7.33 7.10
CA GLU A 159 -21.02 6.84 5.84
C GLU A 159 -20.18 7.26 4.64
N PHE A 160 -19.67 8.49 4.65
CA PHE A 160 -18.68 8.96 3.70
C PHE A 160 -17.41 8.11 3.75
N SER A 161 -16.93 7.75 4.96
CA SER A 161 -15.77 6.87 5.12
C SER A 161 -16.03 5.47 4.54
N ALA A 162 -17.24 4.93 4.69
CA ALA A 162 -17.64 3.68 4.05
C ALA A 162 -17.63 3.82 2.52
N GLN A 163 -18.23 4.88 1.97
CA GLN A 163 -18.20 5.12 0.52
C GLN A 163 -16.77 5.32 0.00
N ARG A 164 -15.90 5.96 0.76
CA ARG A 164 -14.48 6.12 0.42
C ARG A 164 -13.75 4.78 0.33
N ARG A 165 -14.09 3.80 1.16
CA ARG A 165 -13.51 2.45 1.07
C ARG A 165 -13.95 1.74 -0.22
N ILE A 166 -15.21 1.92 -0.61
CA ILE A 166 -15.82 1.30 -1.79
C ILE A 166 -15.35 1.98 -3.10
N TRP A 167 -15.53 3.30 -3.20
CA TRP A 167 -15.30 4.07 -4.42
C TRP A 167 -13.90 4.67 -4.52
N GLY A 168 -13.14 4.72 -3.42
CA GLY A 168 -11.77 5.21 -3.41
C GLY A 168 -10.85 4.47 -4.40
N PRO A 169 -10.86 3.12 -4.46
CA PRO A 169 -10.11 2.38 -5.46
C PRO A 169 -10.45 2.76 -6.91
N VAL A 170 -11.73 3.00 -7.21
CA VAL A 170 -12.18 3.44 -8.55
C VAL A 170 -11.59 4.80 -8.89
N LEU A 171 -11.67 5.76 -7.95
CA LEU A 171 -11.11 7.10 -8.15
C LEU A 171 -9.60 7.06 -8.39
N GLU A 172 -8.87 6.25 -7.63
CA GLU A 172 -7.42 6.10 -7.79
C GLU A 172 -7.07 5.43 -9.14
N ALA A 173 -7.85 4.44 -9.59
CA ALA A 173 -7.68 3.84 -10.91
C ALA A 173 -7.92 4.87 -12.04
N LYS A 174 -9.01 5.66 -11.97
CA LYS A 174 -9.29 6.76 -12.91
C LYS A 174 -8.12 7.76 -12.94
N LYS A 175 -7.58 8.16 -11.78
CA LYS A 175 -6.44 9.09 -11.68
C LYS A 175 -5.14 8.58 -12.29
N ARG A 176 -4.89 7.26 -12.22
CA ARG A 176 -3.73 6.63 -12.87
C ARG A 176 -3.90 6.46 -14.37
N GLY A 177 -5.09 6.81 -14.91
CA GLY A 177 -5.43 6.58 -16.31
C GLY A 177 -5.82 5.13 -16.63
N ASP A 178 -6.02 4.28 -15.61
CA ASP A 178 -6.40 2.89 -15.81
C ASP A 178 -7.91 2.73 -15.96
N LYS A 179 -8.40 3.07 -17.16
CA LYS A 179 -9.83 3.00 -17.50
C LYS A 179 -10.40 1.57 -17.38
N LYS A 180 -9.60 0.55 -17.71
CA LYS A 180 -10.04 -0.85 -17.68
C LYS A 180 -10.25 -1.32 -16.24
N LEU A 181 -9.30 -1.02 -15.36
CA LEU A 181 -9.44 -1.36 -13.94
C LEU A 181 -10.60 -0.59 -13.30
N ALA A 182 -10.76 0.70 -13.62
CA ALA A 182 -11.86 1.49 -13.09
C ALA A 182 -13.23 0.90 -13.47
N ALA A 183 -13.42 0.48 -14.73
CA ALA A 183 -14.65 -0.15 -15.18
C ALA A 183 -14.93 -1.48 -14.45
N LEU A 184 -13.92 -2.34 -14.30
CA LEU A 184 -14.07 -3.61 -13.57
C LEU A 184 -14.44 -3.41 -12.10
N LEU A 185 -13.87 -2.39 -11.45
CA LEU A 185 -14.18 -2.07 -10.05
C LEU A 185 -15.61 -1.55 -9.89
N ILE A 186 -16.13 -0.78 -10.85
CA ILE A 186 -17.53 -0.34 -10.85
C ILE A 186 -18.46 -1.55 -10.99
N GLU A 187 -18.17 -2.44 -11.93
CA GLU A 187 -18.96 -3.67 -12.14
C GLU A 187 -18.96 -4.57 -10.89
N ASP A 188 -17.83 -4.72 -10.20
CA ASP A 188 -17.77 -5.47 -8.94
C ASP A 188 -18.59 -4.81 -7.82
N ILE A 189 -18.59 -3.48 -7.72
CA ILE A 189 -19.43 -2.73 -6.77
C ILE A 189 -20.92 -3.01 -7.03
N ASP A 190 -21.32 -3.12 -8.29
CA ASP A 190 -22.70 -3.40 -8.70
C ASP A 190 -23.07 -4.84 -8.33
N LEU A 191 -22.24 -5.83 -8.68
CA LEU A 191 -22.46 -7.23 -8.31
C LEU A 191 -22.53 -7.44 -6.79
N LEU A 192 -21.72 -6.72 -6.02
CA LEU A 192 -21.77 -6.76 -4.56
C LEU A 192 -23.10 -6.23 -4.00
N GLN A 193 -23.70 -5.22 -4.65
CA GLN A 193 -25.00 -4.70 -4.26
C GLN A 193 -26.10 -5.70 -4.58
N ASP A 194 -26.09 -6.25 -5.79
CA ASP A 194 -27.07 -7.25 -6.24
C ASP A 194 -27.01 -8.50 -5.35
N ARG A 195 -25.81 -8.99 -5.05
CA ARG A 195 -25.59 -10.08 -4.09
C ARG A 195 -26.22 -9.77 -2.73
N ASN A 196 -25.99 -8.57 -2.19
CA ASN A 196 -26.50 -8.20 -0.87
C ASN A 196 -28.03 -7.98 -0.87
N ALA A 197 -28.62 -7.55 -1.99
CA ALA A 197 -30.07 -7.50 -2.16
C ALA A 197 -30.65 -8.92 -2.18
N LEU A 198 -30.08 -9.79 -3.01
CA LEU A 198 -30.54 -11.17 -3.16
C LEU A 198 -30.39 -11.99 -1.88
N LEU A 199 -29.32 -11.78 -1.11
CA LEU A 199 -29.16 -12.41 0.21
C LEU A 199 -30.28 -12.00 1.19
N ARG A 200 -30.75 -10.74 1.14
CA ARG A 200 -31.87 -10.28 1.96
C ARG A 200 -33.20 -10.91 1.51
N GLU A 201 -33.38 -11.11 0.22
CA GLU A 201 -34.55 -11.81 -0.33
C GLU A 201 -34.54 -13.30 0.05
N ILE A 202 -33.41 -13.99 -0.13
CA ILE A 202 -33.24 -15.39 0.27
C ILE A 202 -33.55 -15.59 1.75
N HIS A 203 -33.14 -14.66 2.61
CA HIS A 203 -33.40 -14.73 4.04
C HIS A 203 -34.90 -14.65 4.38
N ARG A 204 -35.69 -13.97 3.55
CA ARG A 204 -37.14 -13.79 3.72
C ARG A 204 -37.97 -14.80 2.93
N ALA A 205 -37.34 -15.54 2.01
CA ALA A 205 -38.02 -16.40 1.05
C ALA A 205 -38.45 -17.75 1.64
N ASP A 206 -39.61 -18.22 1.20
CA ASP A 206 -40.12 -19.54 1.54
C ASP A 206 -39.34 -20.67 0.84
N LYS A 207 -39.51 -21.90 1.34
CA LYS A 207 -38.86 -23.11 0.81
C LYS A 207 -39.06 -23.32 -0.70
N LYS A 208 -40.17 -22.82 -1.27
CA LYS A 208 -40.47 -22.93 -2.71
C LYS A 208 -39.71 -21.91 -3.58
N GLN A 209 -39.44 -20.71 -3.07
CA GLN A 209 -38.78 -19.63 -3.80
C GLN A 209 -37.25 -19.68 -3.67
N ARG A 210 -36.78 -20.18 -2.52
CA ARG A 210 -35.35 -20.25 -2.17
C ARG A 210 -34.45 -20.91 -3.22
N PRO A 211 -34.83 -22.03 -3.90
CA PRO A 211 -33.97 -22.64 -4.92
C PRO A 211 -33.70 -21.73 -6.13
N LYS A 212 -34.70 -20.94 -6.56
CA LYS A 212 -34.55 -20.00 -7.68
C LYS A 212 -33.58 -18.88 -7.32
N LEU A 213 -33.76 -18.27 -6.15
CA LEU A 213 -32.89 -17.20 -5.66
C LEU A 213 -31.45 -17.69 -5.42
N LEU A 214 -31.26 -18.93 -4.98
CA LEU A 214 -29.92 -19.51 -4.85
C LEU A 214 -29.21 -19.67 -6.19
N LYS A 215 -29.95 -20.06 -7.25
CA LYS A 215 -29.40 -20.14 -8.61
C LYS A 215 -29.02 -18.77 -9.17
N GLU A 216 -29.81 -17.75 -8.89
CA GLU A 216 -29.45 -16.37 -9.22
C GLU A 216 -28.20 -15.90 -8.46
N LEU A 217 -28.08 -16.27 -7.18
CA LEU A 217 -26.92 -15.94 -6.36
C LEU A 217 -25.66 -16.60 -6.90
N GLU A 218 -25.75 -17.86 -7.30
CA GLU A 218 -24.66 -18.58 -7.98
C GLU A 218 -24.20 -17.84 -9.23
N GLY A 219 -25.15 -17.35 -10.06
CA GLY A 219 -24.84 -16.54 -11.23
C GLY A 219 -24.08 -15.24 -10.89
N ILE A 220 -24.50 -14.52 -9.85
CA ILE A 220 -23.82 -13.29 -9.39
C ILE A 220 -22.41 -13.61 -8.88
N VAL A 221 -22.27 -14.67 -8.07
CA VAL A 221 -20.98 -15.10 -7.52
C VAL A 221 -20.02 -15.55 -8.64
N GLY A 222 -20.52 -16.26 -9.65
CA GLY A 222 -19.75 -16.66 -10.83
C GLY A 222 -19.23 -15.45 -11.61
N LYS A 223 -20.10 -14.49 -11.94
CA LYS A 223 -19.69 -13.23 -12.60
C LYS A 223 -18.62 -12.49 -11.79
N ARG A 224 -18.79 -12.42 -10.47
CA ARG A 224 -17.82 -11.76 -9.58
C ARG A 224 -16.47 -12.48 -9.59
N PHE A 225 -16.46 -13.81 -9.62
CA PHE A 225 -15.23 -14.59 -9.75
C PHE A 225 -14.48 -14.24 -11.04
N ASP A 226 -15.19 -14.13 -12.16
CA ASP A 226 -14.59 -13.71 -13.44
C ASP A 226 -13.98 -12.30 -13.36
N LEU A 227 -14.63 -11.37 -12.67
CA LEU A 227 -14.07 -10.03 -12.43
C LEU A 227 -12.82 -10.07 -11.56
N ILE A 228 -12.80 -10.89 -10.51
CA ILE A 228 -11.63 -11.09 -9.66
C ILE A 228 -10.46 -11.62 -10.51
N LEU A 229 -10.70 -12.62 -11.38
CA LEU A 229 -9.69 -13.13 -12.30
C LEU A 229 -9.18 -12.05 -13.26
N LYS A 230 -10.07 -11.26 -13.87
CA LYS A 230 -9.70 -10.15 -14.76
C LYS A 230 -8.85 -9.11 -14.03
N LYS A 231 -9.24 -8.73 -12.81
CA LYS A 231 -8.51 -7.79 -11.95
C LYS A 231 -7.12 -8.32 -11.61
N LYS A 232 -7.01 -9.59 -11.22
CA LYS A 232 -5.72 -10.25 -10.94
C LYS A 232 -4.81 -10.27 -12.15
N ARG A 233 -5.36 -10.54 -13.33
CA ARG A 233 -4.60 -10.53 -14.58
C ARG A 233 -4.05 -9.15 -14.90
N LEU A 234 -4.82 -8.08 -14.67
CA LEU A 234 -4.35 -6.69 -14.83
C LEU A 234 -3.25 -6.34 -13.82
N GLN A 235 -3.45 -6.67 -12.55
CA GLN A 235 -2.43 -6.45 -11.50
C GLN A 235 -1.13 -7.17 -11.83
N TYR A 236 -1.21 -8.42 -12.30
CA TYR A 236 -0.07 -9.19 -12.74
C TYR A 236 0.69 -8.51 -13.90
N GLN A 237 -0.04 -8.01 -14.90
CA GLN A 237 0.55 -7.27 -16.03
C GLN A 237 1.23 -5.98 -15.57
N GLU A 238 0.62 -5.24 -14.62
CA GLU A 238 1.22 -4.04 -14.05
C GLU A 238 2.52 -4.36 -13.29
N LEU A 239 2.51 -5.42 -12.46
CA LEU A 239 3.69 -5.89 -11.75
C LEU A 239 4.81 -6.29 -12.70
N ARG A 240 4.52 -7.02 -13.78
CA ARG A 240 5.50 -7.36 -14.83
C ARG A 240 6.11 -6.10 -15.45
N ARG A 241 5.29 -5.10 -15.79
CA ARG A 241 5.77 -3.82 -16.36
C ARG A 241 6.66 -3.07 -15.36
N ARG A 242 6.28 -3.05 -14.09
CA ARG A 242 7.07 -2.41 -13.03
C ARG A 242 8.41 -3.10 -12.83
N LEU A 243 8.41 -4.44 -12.82
CA LEU A 243 9.63 -5.24 -12.71
C LEU A 243 10.59 -4.93 -13.85
N LYS A 244 10.10 -4.88 -15.09
CA LYS A 244 10.92 -4.49 -16.25
C LYS A 244 11.55 -3.10 -16.08
N ARG A 245 10.75 -2.09 -15.70
CA ARG A 245 11.29 -0.72 -15.47
C ARG A 245 12.36 -0.68 -14.39
N LEU A 246 12.19 -1.48 -13.32
CA LEU A 246 13.18 -1.56 -12.24
C LEU A 246 14.46 -2.24 -12.71
N GLN A 247 14.37 -3.29 -13.52
CA GLN A 247 15.53 -3.92 -14.16
C GLN A 247 16.28 -2.90 -15.03
N ASP A 248 15.58 -2.18 -15.89
CA ASP A 248 16.18 -1.14 -16.74
C ASP A 248 16.89 -0.05 -15.90
N GLN A 249 16.33 0.31 -14.74
CA GLN A 249 16.95 1.27 -13.81
C GLN A 249 18.22 0.72 -13.14
N ILE A 250 18.20 -0.55 -12.74
CA ILE A 250 19.35 -1.22 -12.14
C ILE A 250 20.51 -1.27 -13.15
N GLU A 251 20.23 -1.67 -14.40
CA GLU A 251 21.24 -1.72 -15.46
C GLU A 251 21.85 -0.34 -15.73
N ARG A 252 21.03 0.70 -15.83
CA ARG A 252 21.52 2.09 -15.99
C ARG A 252 22.44 2.50 -14.83
N LYS A 253 22.07 2.16 -13.60
CA LYS A 253 22.87 2.47 -12.41
C LYS A 253 24.18 1.68 -12.36
N GLN A 254 24.17 0.43 -12.80
CA GLN A 254 25.38 -0.37 -12.95
C GLN A 254 26.32 0.26 -13.98
N GLN A 255 25.82 0.63 -15.16
CA GLN A 255 26.62 1.30 -16.19
C GLN A 255 27.16 2.66 -15.72
N GLU A 256 26.38 3.44 -14.98
CA GLU A 256 26.85 4.68 -14.35
C GLU A 256 28.01 4.42 -13.37
N LEU A 257 27.90 3.38 -12.53
CA LEU A 257 28.95 3.00 -11.58
C LEU A 257 30.22 2.53 -12.29
N GLU A 258 30.11 1.72 -13.34
CA GLU A 258 31.25 1.27 -14.13
C GLU A 258 31.98 2.45 -14.78
N LYS A 259 31.23 3.39 -15.38
CA LYS A 259 31.79 4.63 -15.95
C LYS A 259 32.53 5.45 -14.89
N LEU A 260 31.91 5.69 -13.73
CA LEU A 260 32.51 6.44 -12.63
C LEU A 260 33.77 5.75 -12.08
N THR A 261 33.75 4.42 -12.01
CA THR A 261 34.90 3.62 -11.57
C THR A 261 36.04 3.70 -12.57
N GLY A 262 35.75 3.59 -13.87
CA GLY A 262 36.74 3.71 -14.95
C GLY A 262 37.36 5.11 -15.04
N SER A 263 36.58 6.17 -14.79
CA SER A 263 37.07 7.55 -14.80
C SER A 263 37.58 8.06 -13.45
N LYS A 264 37.64 7.22 -12.41
CA LYS A 264 37.90 7.64 -11.01
C LYS A 264 39.17 8.48 -10.88
N LYS A 265 40.30 8.02 -11.42
CA LYS A 265 41.58 8.74 -11.32
C LYS A 265 41.51 10.12 -11.97
N GLN A 266 40.94 10.22 -13.17
CA GLN A 266 40.79 11.49 -13.88
C GLN A 266 39.85 12.46 -13.14
N ALA A 267 38.73 11.95 -12.60
CA ALA A 267 37.80 12.75 -11.81
C ALA A 267 38.46 13.28 -10.53
N ILE A 268 39.25 12.46 -9.83
CA ILE A 268 40.03 12.87 -8.66
C ILE A 268 41.07 13.93 -9.05
N THR A 269 41.87 13.71 -10.10
CA THR A 269 42.88 14.68 -10.56
C THR A 269 42.24 16.02 -10.94
N LYS A 270 41.14 16.01 -11.69
CA LYS A 270 40.39 17.24 -11.99
C LYS A 270 39.93 17.95 -10.72
N ARG A 271 39.35 17.21 -9.78
CA ARG A 271 38.85 17.79 -8.53
C ARG A 271 39.97 18.35 -7.66
N VAL A 272 41.12 17.69 -7.58
CA VAL A 272 42.31 18.19 -6.87
C VAL A 272 42.78 19.49 -7.51
N ASN A 273 42.92 19.54 -8.84
CA ASN A 273 43.34 20.75 -9.57
C ASN A 273 42.35 21.91 -9.47
N GLU A 274 41.05 21.65 -9.29
CA GLU A 274 40.04 22.69 -9.01
C GLU A 274 40.18 23.27 -7.60
N LEU A 275 40.63 22.45 -6.64
CA LEU A 275 40.69 22.82 -5.22
C LEU A 275 42.04 23.41 -4.82
N THR A 276 43.12 23.17 -5.57
CA THR A 276 44.40 23.83 -5.36
C THR A 276 44.43 25.18 -6.09
N PRO A 277 44.81 26.28 -5.42
CA PRO A 277 44.93 27.58 -6.07
C PRO A 277 46.01 27.51 -7.15
N LYS A 278 45.71 28.00 -8.36
CA LYS A 278 46.72 28.20 -9.39
C LYS A 278 47.69 29.26 -8.88
N GLU A 279 48.94 28.90 -8.67
CA GLU A 279 50.01 29.86 -8.38
C GLU A 279 49.96 30.97 -9.43
N LYS A 280 49.80 32.22 -8.98
CA LYS A 280 49.92 33.38 -9.85
C LYS A 280 51.37 33.42 -10.34
N PRO A 281 51.62 33.49 -11.66
CA PRO A 281 52.98 33.71 -12.15
C PRO A 281 53.44 35.09 -11.66
N ASN A 282 54.62 35.11 -11.02
CA ASN A 282 55.37 36.33 -10.68
C ASN A 282 55.99 36.94 -11.94
#